data_AF-A0A2V3JQV6-F1
#
_entry.id   AF-A0A2V3JQV6-F1
#
_cell.length_a   1.000
_cell.length_b   1.000
_cell.length_c   1.000
_cell.angle_alpha   90.00
_cell.angle_beta   90.00
_cell.angle_gamma   90.00
#
_symmetry.space_group_name_H-M   'P 1'
#
loop_
_entity.id
_entity.type
_entity.pdbx_description
1 polymer ?
#
loop_
_entity_poly.entity_id
_entity_poly.type
_entity_poly.pdbx_seq_one_letter_code
_entity_poly.pdbx_strand_id
1 'polypeptide(L)'
;MTETILDEEQKKQVVNLLRKGMSSKEISKILGFPMRSIGSIKAHLTMGTYDENEDEVIEEITTAHETSLSIERDLQTFLCNDLEQIEQGLKLFQNGKEFNTDVGRIDILAIDKKDDLLVIELKAGKAKDGALGQLLGYMGFISNNIAKGKRVRGYIIANDFEDRLKYAIKGLTNVELKAYKVNFSFEDVD
;
A
#
# COMPACT_ATOMS: atom_id res chain seq x y z
N MET A 1 -23.77 18.61 40.85
CA MET A 1 -23.24 17.23 40.73
C MET A 1 -22.14 17.29 39.70
N THR A 2 -20.90 17.07 40.12
CA THR A 2 -19.69 17.30 39.34
C THR A 2 -19.65 16.36 38.13
N GLU A 3 -19.47 16.89 36.93
CA GLU A 3 -19.20 16.09 35.74
C GLU A 3 -17.79 15.49 35.88
N THR A 4 -17.71 14.24 36.30
CA THR A 4 -16.43 13.52 36.33
C THR A 4 -16.06 13.17 34.90
N ILE A 5 -15.14 13.96 34.32
CA ILE A 5 -14.43 13.63 33.09
C ILE A 5 -13.47 12.48 33.44
N LEU A 6 -13.67 11.32 32.84
CA LEU A 6 -12.79 10.16 33.00
C LEU A 6 -11.51 10.39 32.20
N ASP A 7 -10.36 10.08 32.80
CA ASP A 7 -9.07 10.08 32.08
C ASP A 7 -8.94 8.85 31.14
N GLU A 8 -7.89 8.81 30.32
CA GLU A 8 -7.70 7.74 29.33
C GLU A 8 -7.54 6.36 29.96
N GLU A 9 -6.92 6.26 31.14
CA GLU A 9 -6.74 4.99 31.84
C GLU A 9 -8.09 4.48 32.41
N GLN A 10 -8.88 5.38 32.99
CA GLN A 10 -10.22 5.10 33.48
C GLN A 10 -11.18 4.72 32.34
N LYS A 11 -11.05 5.37 31.16
CA LYS A 11 -11.79 5.01 29.95
C LYS A 11 -11.45 3.59 29.48
N LYS A 12 -10.15 3.23 29.44
CA LYS A 12 -9.70 1.87 29.11
C LYS A 12 -10.28 0.82 30.05
N GLN A 13 -10.26 1.06 31.36
CA GLN A 13 -10.86 0.15 32.35
C GLN A 13 -12.36 -0.09 32.11
N VAL A 14 -13.11 0.96 31.76
CA VAL A 14 -14.54 0.86 31.43
C VAL A 14 -14.76 0.07 30.14
N VAL A 15 -13.96 0.31 29.09
CA VAL A 15 -14.03 -0.41 27.81
C VAL A 15 -13.79 -1.91 28.00
N ASN A 16 -12.74 -2.29 28.73
CA ASN A 16 -12.40 -3.69 28.99
C ASN A 16 -13.53 -4.45 29.68
N LEU A 17 -14.17 -3.85 30.70
CA LEU A 17 -15.30 -4.47 31.41
C LEU A 17 -16.56 -4.57 30.53
N LEU A 18 -16.83 -3.57 29.68
CA LEU A 18 -17.94 -3.62 28.71
C LEU A 18 -17.75 -4.76 27.70
N ARG A 19 -16.52 -4.97 27.21
CA ARG A 19 -16.17 -6.07 26.29
C ARG A 19 -16.32 -7.44 26.92
N LYS A 20 -16.09 -7.56 28.23
CA LYS A 20 -16.37 -8.78 29.02
C LYS A 20 -17.87 -9.05 29.25
N GLY A 21 -18.76 -8.30 28.60
CA GLY A 21 -20.21 -8.49 28.65
C GLY A 21 -20.89 -7.87 29.86
N MET A 22 -20.17 -7.08 30.65
CA MET A 22 -20.69 -6.49 31.89
C MET A 22 -21.62 -5.31 31.59
N SER A 23 -22.72 -5.21 32.34
CA SER A 23 -23.65 -4.10 32.21
C SER A 23 -23.07 -2.80 32.80
N SER A 24 -23.48 -1.65 32.26
CA SER A 24 -23.05 -0.35 32.78
C SER A 24 -23.34 -0.19 34.28
N LYS A 25 -24.40 -0.84 34.80
CA LYS A 25 -24.78 -0.83 36.21
C LYS A 25 -23.80 -1.58 37.09
N GLU A 26 -23.29 -2.72 36.62
CA GLU A 26 -22.26 -3.50 37.31
C GLU A 26 -20.92 -2.77 37.29
N ILE A 27 -20.55 -2.18 36.15
CA ILE A 27 -19.32 -1.38 36.02
C ILE A 27 -19.34 -0.16 36.93
N SER A 28 -20.48 0.54 37.01
CA SER A 28 -20.66 1.69 37.92
C SER A 28 -20.48 1.29 39.38
N LYS A 29 -20.94 0.09 39.76
CA LYS A 29 -20.77 -0.45 41.11
C LYS A 29 -19.32 -0.85 41.42
N ILE A 30 -18.57 -1.33 40.42
CA ILE A 30 -17.18 -1.79 40.57
C ILE A 30 -16.21 -0.62 40.59
N LEU A 31 -16.33 0.30 39.64
CA LEU A 31 -15.39 1.39 39.44
C LEU A 31 -15.81 2.70 40.14
N GLY A 32 -17.04 2.76 40.66
CA GLY A 32 -17.59 3.95 41.32
C GLY A 32 -17.88 5.11 40.36
N PHE A 33 -17.81 4.89 39.04
CA PHE A 33 -18.05 5.93 38.05
C PHE A 33 -19.53 6.18 37.80
N PRO A 34 -19.93 7.42 37.47
CA PRO A 34 -21.31 7.73 37.10
C PRO A 34 -21.78 6.94 35.87
N MET A 35 -23.02 6.44 35.92
CA MET A 35 -23.64 5.70 34.81
C MET A 35 -23.63 6.47 33.48
N ARG A 36 -23.73 7.81 33.51
CA ARG A 36 -23.66 8.64 32.31
C ARG A 36 -22.29 8.58 31.64
N SER A 37 -21.20 8.60 32.41
CA SER A 37 -19.84 8.53 31.88
C SER A 37 -19.57 7.18 31.21
N ILE A 38 -20.04 6.08 31.84
CA ILE A 38 -19.95 4.72 31.27
C ILE A 38 -20.83 4.58 30.02
N GLY A 39 -22.04 5.13 30.04
CA GLY A 39 -22.97 5.10 28.92
C GLY A 39 -22.40 5.79 27.67
N SER A 40 -21.72 6.93 27.85
CA SER A 40 -21.04 7.64 26.76
C SER A 40 -19.93 6.81 26.13
N ILE A 41 -19.12 6.13 26.94
CA ILE A 41 -18.04 5.24 26.47
C ILE A 41 -18.63 4.03 25.74
N LYS A 42 -19.68 3.42 26.27
CA LYS A 42 -20.36 2.30 25.62
C LYS A 42 -20.89 2.66 24.22
N ALA A 43 -21.44 3.86 24.06
CA ALA A 43 -21.90 4.34 22.76
C ALA A 43 -20.75 4.44 21.75
N HIS A 44 -19.63 5.06 22.14
CA HIS A 44 -18.42 5.17 21.31
C HIS A 44 -17.80 3.80 20.99
N LEU A 45 -17.74 2.91 21.96
CA LEU A 45 -17.29 1.53 21.76
C LEU A 45 -18.17 0.78 20.76
N THR A 46 -19.50 0.95 20.83
CA THR A 46 -20.44 0.35 19.87
C THR A 46 -20.26 0.92 18.46
N MET A 47 -19.78 2.16 18.34
CA MET A 47 -19.46 2.83 17.08
C MET A 47 -18.05 2.52 16.56
N GLY A 48 -17.27 1.70 17.27
CA GLY A 48 -15.94 1.25 16.84
C GLY A 48 -14.78 2.20 17.14
N THR A 49 -14.96 3.22 17.99
CA THR A 49 -13.93 4.24 18.29
C THR A 49 -13.12 3.96 19.56
N TYR A 50 -13.23 2.76 20.11
CA TYR A 50 -12.44 2.30 21.25
C TYR A 50 -11.96 0.89 20.91
N ASP A 51 -10.93 0.80 20.07
CA ASP A 51 -10.24 -0.45 19.84
C ASP A 51 -8.97 -0.51 20.69
N GLU A 52 -8.95 -1.38 21.73
CA GLU A 52 -7.76 -1.61 22.55
C GLU A 52 -6.63 -2.31 21.75
N ASN A 53 -6.88 -2.66 20.49
CA ASN A 53 -5.90 -3.17 19.55
C ASN A 53 -5.39 -2.08 18.60
N GLU A 54 -5.72 -0.79 18.77
CA GLU A 54 -5.23 0.26 17.86
C GLU A 54 -3.70 0.24 17.77
N ASP A 55 -2.97 0.15 18.88
CA ASP A 55 -1.51 0.14 18.87
C ASP A 55 -0.94 -1.12 18.19
N GLU A 56 -1.46 -2.32 18.49
CA GLU A 56 -1.04 -3.59 17.85
C GLU A 56 -1.42 -3.66 16.37
N VAL A 57 -2.61 -3.17 16.01
CA VAL A 57 -3.09 -3.10 14.61
C VAL A 57 -2.29 -2.06 13.83
N ILE A 58 -1.95 -0.92 14.43
CA ILE A 58 -1.07 0.08 13.82
C ILE A 58 0.33 -0.50 13.62
N GLU A 59 0.88 -1.22 14.61
CA GLU A 59 2.19 -1.86 14.51
C GLU A 59 2.20 -2.97 13.44
N GLU A 60 1.16 -3.80 13.37
CA GLU A 60 1.01 -4.84 12.35
C GLU A 60 0.86 -4.24 10.94
N ILE A 61 0.04 -3.20 10.77
CA ILE A 61 -0.11 -2.46 9.50
C ILE A 61 1.21 -1.82 9.09
N THR A 62 1.93 -1.21 10.03
CA THR A 62 3.23 -0.57 9.78
C THR A 62 4.24 -1.61 9.34
N THR A 63 4.33 -2.74 10.05
CA THR A 63 5.23 -3.86 9.72
C THR A 63 4.91 -4.46 8.35
N ALA A 64 3.63 -4.68 8.04
CA ALA A 64 3.20 -5.17 6.74
C ALA A 64 3.50 -4.17 5.60
N HIS A 65 3.37 -2.87 5.87
CA HIS A 65 3.72 -1.83 4.92
C HIS A 65 5.23 -1.76 4.66
N GLU A 66 6.05 -1.80 5.71
CA GLU A 66 7.51 -1.84 5.60
C GLU A 66 7.98 -3.07 4.83
N THR A 67 7.38 -4.23 5.09
CA THR A 67 7.65 -5.48 4.36
C THR A 67 7.32 -5.32 2.87
N SER A 68 6.17 -4.74 2.56
CA SER A 68 5.75 -4.48 1.17
C SER A 68 6.72 -3.55 0.46
N LEU A 69 7.18 -2.48 1.13
CA LEU A 69 8.18 -1.56 0.59
C LEU A 69 9.55 -2.25 0.38
N SER A 70 9.95 -3.14 1.28
CA SER A 70 11.18 -3.93 1.11
C SER A 70 11.08 -4.81 -0.13
N ILE A 71 9.96 -5.53 -0.29
CA ILE A 71 9.71 -6.38 -1.47
C ILE A 71 9.72 -5.55 -2.76
N GLU A 72 9.13 -4.35 -2.77
CA GLU A 72 9.19 -3.46 -3.93
C GLU A 72 10.63 -3.06 -4.28
N ARG A 73 11.45 -2.72 -3.29
CA ARG A 73 12.87 -2.37 -3.48
C ARG A 73 13.70 -3.55 -3.97
N ASP A 74 13.44 -4.74 -3.44
CA ASP A 74 14.13 -5.97 -3.84
C ASP A 74 13.73 -6.36 -5.27
N LEU A 75 12.43 -6.32 -5.59
CA LEU A 75 11.92 -6.53 -6.94
C LEU A 75 12.52 -5.53 -7.93
N GLN A 76 12.55 -4.25 -7.58
CA GLN A 76 13.16 -3.21 -8.41
C GLN A 76 14.64 -3.52 -8.68
N THR A 77 15.40 -3.84 -7.64
CA THR A 77 16.82 -4.15 -7.76
C THR A 77 17.05 -5.39 -8.63
N PHE A 78 16.25 -6.44 -8.44
CA PHE A 78 16.27 -7.65 -9.25
C PHE A 78 15.98 -7.35 -10.73
N LEU A 79 14.90 -6.60 -11.02
CA LEU A 79 14.53 -6.25 -12.39
C LEU A 79 15.56 -5.32 -13.06
N CYS A 80 16.16 -4.37 -12.32
CA CYS A 80 17.20 -3.51 -12.88
C CYS A 80 18.47 -4.28 -13.27
N ASN A 81 18.75 -5.43 -12.66
CA ASN A 81 19.91 -6.27 -13.00
C ASN A 81 19.69 -7.05 -14.30
N ASP A 82 18.44 -7.39 -14.62
CA ASP A 82 18.07 -8.06 -15.87
C ASP A 82 16.66 -7.61 -16.30
N LEU A 83 16.60 -6.55 -17.10
CA LEU A 83 15.33 -6.03 -17.62
C LEU A 83 14.78 -6.87 -18.79
N GLU A 84 15.60 -7.73 -19.40
CA GLU A 84 15.17 -8.52 -20.55
C GLU A 84 14.10 -9.57 -20.18
N GLN A 85 14.05 -9.97 -18.91
CA GLN A 85 13.00 -10.85 -18.38
C GLN A 85 11.58 -10.23 -18.49
N ILE A 86 11.48 -8.89 -18.53
CA ILE A 86 10.20 -8.17 -18.67
C ILE A 86 9.78 -8.13 -20.14
N GLU A 87 10.74 -7.76 -20.99
CA GLU A 87 10.61 -7.61 -22.44
C GLU A 87 12.00 -7.71 -23.08
N GLN A 88 12.14 -8.53 -24.12
CA GLN A 88 13.43 -8.74 -24.79
C GLN A 88 14.01 -7.43 -25.35
N GLY A 89 15.28 -7.17 -25.02
CA GLY A 89 16.02 -6.00 -25.49
C GLY A 89 15.72 -4.71 -24.72
N LEU A 90 15.02 -4.80 -23.59
CA LEU A 90 14.80 -3.69 -22.68
C LEU A 90 16.10 -3.36 -21.93
N LYS A 91 16.44 -2.06 -21.86
CA LYS A 91 17.64 -1.56 -21.17
C LYS A 91 17.27 -0.43 -20.23
N LEU A 92 18.03 -0.29 -19.16
CA LEU A 92 17.83 0.82 -18.22
C LEU A 92 18.14 2.14 -18.92
N PHE A 93 17.27 3.14 -18.77
CA PHE A 93 17.60 4.50 -19.19
C PHE A 93 18.74 5.05 -18.32
N GLN A 94 19.44 6.11 -18.75
CA GLN A 94 20.49 6.71 -17.94
C GLN A 94 19.95 7.13 -16.57
N ASN A 95 20.51 6.56 -15.49
CA ASN A 95 20.01 6.71 -14.12
C ASN A 95 18.51 6.39 -13.97
N GLY A 96 18.02 5.40 -14.73
CA GLY A 96 16.59 5.08 -14.82
C GLY A 96 16.02 4.35 -13.59
N LYS A 97 16.86 3.87 -12.67
CA LYS A 97 16.41 3.32 -11.38
C LYS A 97 16.01 4.47 -10.45
N GLU A 98 14.83 4.40 -9.85
CA GLU A 98 14.33 5.45 -8.94
C GLU A 98 14.39 6.86 -9.56
N PHE A 99 13.95 6.96 -10.81
CA PHE A 99 14.09 8.16 -11.62
C PHE A 99 13.23 9.31 -11.06
N ASN A 100 13.89 10.32 -10.51
CA ASN A 100 13.23 11.48 -9.90
C ASN A 100 12.68 12.44 -10.95
N THR A 101 11.46 12.91 -10.72
CA THR A 101 10.76 13.92 -11.53
C THR A 101 10.06 14.94 -10.64
N ASP A 102 9.58 16.04 -11.21
CA ASP A 102 8.81 17.05 -10.47
C ASP A 102 7.43 16.53 -10.02
N VAL A 103 6.96 15.42 -10.59
CA VAL A 103 5.65 14.83 -10.31
C VAL A 103 5.73 13.55 -9.48
N GLY A 104 6.93 13.20 -9.01
CA GLY A 104 7.18 12.01 -8.19
C GLY A 104 8.38 11.20 -8.65
N ARG A 105 8.54 10.02 -8.05
CA ARG A 105 9.67 9.12 -8.32
C ARG A 105 9.16 7.92 -9.10
N ILE A 106 9.71 7.69 -10.28
CA ILE A 106 9.41 6.53 -11.13
C ILE A 106 10.27 5.37 -10.64
N ASP A 107 9.70 4.19 -10.45
CA ASP A 107 10.47 3.03 -9.98
C ASP A 107 11.56 2.65 -10.98
N ILE A 108 11.19 2.46 -12.25
CA ILE A 108 12.13 2.17 -13.33
C ILE A 108 11.73 2.92 -14.61
N LEU A 109 12.67 3.68 -15.16
CA LEU A 109 12.63 4.21 -16.51
C LEU A 109 13.58 3.41 -17.40
N ALA A 110 13.05 2.88 -18.50
CA ALA A 110 13.77 2.03 -19.42
C ALA A 110 13.60 2.51 -20.87
N ILE A 111 14.43 1.96 -21.75
CA ILE A 111 14.32 2.08 -23.20
C ILE A 111 14.22 0.70 -23.84
N ASP A 112 13.41 0.58 -24.88
CA ASP A 112 13.33 -0.64 -25.68
C ASP A 112 14.34 -0.64 -26.85
N LYS A 113 14.33 -1.73 -27.64
CA LYS A 113 15.22 -1.89 -28.81
C LYS A 113 15.06 -0.85 -29.92
N LYS A 114 13.98 -0.04 -29.89
CA LYS A 114 13.73 1.06 -30.83
C LYS A 114 14.06 2.42 -30.21
N ASP A 115 14.68 2.42 -29.04
CA ASP A 115 14.95 3.59 -28.21
C ASP A 115 13.68 4.35 -27.75
N ASP A 116 12.50 3.70 -27.81
CA ASP A 116 11.27 4.23 -27.21
C ASP A 116 11.31 4.05 -25.69
N LEU A 117 10.62 4.93 -24.95
CA LEU A 117 10.66 4.97 -23.49
C LEU A 117 9.58 4.09 -22.87
N LEU A 118 9.93 3.42 -21.78
CA LEU A 118 9.05 2.63 -20.96
C LEU A 118 9.13 3.08 -19.50
N VAL A 119 8.00 3.51 -18.95
CA VAL A 119 7.82 3.80 -17.52
C VAL A 119 7.31 2.54 -16.84
N ILE A 120 7.91 2.13 -15.74
CA ILE A 120 7.50 0.94 -14.99
C ILE A 120 7.17 1.36 -13.56
N GLU A 121 5.96 1.01 -13.13
CA GLU A 121 5.46 1.13 -11.76
C GLU A 121 5.40 -0.27 -11.12
N LEU A 122 5.97 -0.43 -9.94
CA LEU A 122 6.02 -1.69 -9.20
C LEU A 122 5.03 -1.68 -8.04
N LYS A 123 4.46 -2.85 -7.73
CA LYS A 123 3.69 -3.10 -6.51
C LYS A 123 4.04 -4.47 -5.93
N ALA A 124 4.35 -4.54 -4.62
CA ALA A 124 4.61 -5.82 -3.96
C ALA A 124 3.36 -6.70 -3.84
N GLY A 125 2.19 -6.08 -3.76
CA GLY A 125 0.92 -6.76 -3.58
C GLY A 125 0.02 -6.68 -4.82
N LYS A 126 -1.28 -6.84 -4.57
CA LYS A 126 -2.32 -6.64 -5.58
C LYS A 126 -2.43 -5.16 -5.96
N ALA A 127 -2.15 -4.82 -7.21
CA ALA A 127 -2.26 -3.46 -7.70
C ALA A 127 -3.72 -3.02 -7.86
N LYS A 128 -3.98 -1.77 -7.47
CA LYS A 128 -5.29 -1.08 -7.52
C LYS A 128 -5.23 0.13 -8.45
N ASP A 129 -6.37 0.80 -8.66
CA ASP A 129 -6.51 1.95 -9.56
C ASP A 129 -5.47 3.08 -9.33
N GLY A 130 -5.01 3.26 -8.08
CA GLY A 130 -3.98 4.25 -7.75
C GLY A 130 -2.67 4.08 -8.54
N ALA A 131 -2.28 2.82 -8.81
CA ALA A 131 -1.07 2.52 -9.60
C ALA A 131 -1.20 3.03 -11.04
N LEU A 132 -2.40 2.97 -11.63
CA LEU A 132 -2.66 3.52 -12.97
C LEU A 132 -2.55 5.04 -12.97
N GLY A 133 -3.08 5.71 -11.95
CA GLY A 133 -2.95 7.17 -11.81
C GLY A 133 -1.49 7.62 -11.72
N GLN A 134 -0.69 6.93 -10.90
CA GLN A 134 0.75 7.18 -10.78
C GLN A 134 1.46 6.99 -12.12
N LEU A 135 1.28 5.82 -12.75
CA LEU A 135 1.88 5.50 -14.03
C LEU A 135 1.54 6.54 -15.12
N LEU A 136 0.27 6.92 -15.26
CA LEU A 136 -0.17 7.90 -16.26
C LEU A 136 0.43 9.29 -16.02
N GLY A 137 0.52 9.72 -14.77
CA GLY A 137 1.17 10.98 -14.40
C GLY A 137 2.65 11.00 -14.81
N TYR A 138 3.36 9.91 -14.52
CA TYR A 138 4.76 9.74 -14.91
C TYR A 138 4.94 9.69 -16.42
N MET A 139 4.14 8.89 -17.13
CA MET A 139 4.18 8.82 -18.59
C MET A 139 3.96 10.20 -19.24
N GLY A 140 3.02 10.99 -18.72
CA GLY A 140 2.78 12.35 -19.18
C GLY A 140 4.00 13.26 -18.99
N PHE A 141 4.63 13.22 -17.82
CA PHE A 141 5.86 13.96 -17.55
C PHE A 141 7.01 13.56 -18.49
N ILE A 142 7.25 12.25 -18.63
CA ILE A 142 8.30 11.72 -19.51
C ILE A 142 8.05 12.11 -20.97
N SER A 143 6.81 12.02 -21.43
CA SER A 143 6.44 12.41 -22.79
C SER A 143 6.73 13.89 -23.08
N ASN A 144 6.45 14.78 -22.12
CA ASN A 144 6.60 16.22 -22.29
C ASN A 144 8.05 16.71 -22.15
N ASN A 145 8.84 16.06 -21.29
CA ASN A 145 10.15 16.60 -20.89
C ASN A 145 11.34 15.81 -21.42
N ILE A 146 11.20 14.49 -21.63
CA ILE A 146 12.33 13.58 -21.89
C ILE A 146 12.23 12.91 -23.26
N ALA A 147 11.02 12.54 -23.69
CA ALA A 147 10.83 11.68 -24.85
C ALA A 147 11.27 12.30 -26.19
N LYS A 148 11.28 13.63 -26.33
CA LYS A 148 11.70 14.32 -27.56
C LYS A 148 11.03 13.75 -28.83
N GLY A 149 9.73 13.44 -28.74
CA GLY A 149 8.94 12.86 -29.83
C GLY A 149 8.98 11.33 -29.95
N LYS A 150 9.76 10.64 -29.10
CA LYS A 150 9.73 9.17 -28.99
C LYS A 150 8.44 8.70 -28.32
N ARG A 151 8.05 7.44 -28.58
CA ARG A 151 6.87 6.86 -27.94
C ARG A 151 7.15 6.62 -26.46
N VAL A 152 6.13 6.81 -25.63
CA VAL A 152 6.15 6.44 -24.21
C VAL A 152 5.10 5.35 -23.95
N ARG A 153 5.56 4.23 -23.40
CA ARG A 153 4.74 3.12 -22.91
C ARG A 153 4.82 3.05 -21.38
N GLY A 154 3.86 2.34 -20.78
CA GLY A 154 3.82 2.12 -19.34
C GLY A 154 3.53 0.67 -18.97
N TYR A 155 4.27 0.13 -18.00
CA TYR A 155 3.95 -1.15 -17.35
C TYR A 155 3.63 -0.94 -15.88
N ILE A 156 2.58 -1.62 -15.42
CA ILE A 156 2.38 -1.88 -13.99
C ILE A 156 2.77 -3.33 -13.75
N ILE A 157 3.75 -3.56 -12.87
CA ILE A 157 4.22 -4.90 -12.51
C ILE A 157 3.83 -5.17 -11.06
N ALA A 158 3.07 -6.24 -10.84
CA ALA A 158 2.52 -6.58 -9.53
C ALA A 158 2.34 -8.10 -9.37
N ASN A 159 2.01 -8.58 -8.17
CA ASN A 159 1.69 -10.00 -7.98
C ASN A 159 0.31 -10.37 -8.55
N ASP A 160 -0.67 -9.47 -8.40
CA ASP A 160 -2.02 -9.58 -8.96
C ASP A 160 -2.60 -8.17 -9.20
N PHE A 161 -3.78 -8.09 -9.83
CA PHE A 161 -4.45 -6.84 -10.16
C PHE A 161 -5.94 -6.91 -9.83
N GLU A 162 -6.52 -5.83 -9.33
CA GLU A 162 -7.97 -5.70 -9.19
C GLU A 162 -8.66 -5.72 -10.57
N ASP A 163 -9.86 -6.31 -10.63
CA ASP A 163 -10.57 -6.44 -11.91
C ASP A 163 -10.94 -5.08 -12.50
N ARG A 164 -11.27 -4.10 -11.66
CA ARG A 164 -11.51 -2.72 -12.10
C ARG A 164 -10.30 -2.14 -12.82
N LEU A 165 -9.09 -2.33 -12.29
CA LEU A 165 -7.85 -1.92 -12.94
C LEU A 165 -7.64 -2.67 -14.27
N LYS A 166 -7.86 -4.00 -14.30
CA LYS A 166 -7.82 -4.80 -15.54
C LYS A 166 -8.81 -4.30 -16.59
N TYR A 167 -9.98 -3.80 -16.20
CA TYR A 167 -10.94 -3.19 -17.12
C TYR A 167 -10.49 -1.79 -17.56
N ALA A 168 -9.98 -0.97 -16.65
CA ALA A 168 -9.53 0.38 -16.94
C ALA A 168 -8.44 0.41 -18.02
N ILE A 169 -7.46 -0.49 -17.94
CA ILE A 169 -6.35 -0.54 -18.92
C ILE A 169 -6.78 -0.98 -20.33
N LYS A 170 -7.94 -1.64 -20.49
CA LYS A 170 -8.43 -2.03 -21.84
C LYS A 170 -8.71 -0.83 -22.74
N GLY A 171 -8.94 0.35 -22.17
CA GLY A 171 -9.10 1.60 -22.92
C GLY A 171 -7.78 2.24 -23.36
N LEU A 172 -6.63 1.70 -22.96
CA LEU A 172 -5.31 2.29 -23.17
C LEU A 172 -4.46 1.39 -24.07
N THR A 173 -3.91 1.94 -25.16
CA THR A 173 -3.13 1.16 -26.15
C THR A 173 -1.63 1.15 -25.88
N ASN A 174 -1.17 1.87 -24.85
CA ASN A 174 0.23 2.03 -24.49
C ASN A 174 0.53 1.69 -23.03
N VAL A 175 -0.41 1.02 -22.35
CA VAL A 175 -0.26 0.53 -20.97
C VAL A 175 -0.51 -0.97 -20.93
N GLU A 176 0.36 -1.71 -20.26
CA GLU A 176 0.19 -3.16 -20.03
C GLU A 176 0.37 -3.51 -18.54
N LEU A 177 -0.28 -4.60 -18.12
CA LEU A 177 -0.12 -5.19 -16.80
C LEU A 177 0.77 -6.43 -16.92
N LYS A 178 1.78 -6.57 -16.06
CA LYS A 178 2.61 -7.78 -16.00
C LYS A 178 2.58 -8.35 -14.59
N ALA A 179 2.12 -9.60 -14.45
CA ALA A 179 2.16 -10.29 -13.17
C ALA A 179 3.53 -10.95 -12.97
N TYR A 180 4.17 -10.74 -11.81
CA TYR A 180 5.31 -11.56 -11.39
C TYR A 180 4.87 -12.67 -10.45
N LYS A 181 5.63 -13.76 -10.43
CA LYS A 181 5.42 -14.89 -9.53
C LYS A 181 6.74 -15.23 -8.84
N VAL A 182 6.66 -15.50 -7.53
CA VAL A 182 7.78 -16.04 -6.76
C VAL A 182 7.63 -17.54 -6.72
N ASN A 183 8.64 -18.27 -7.23
CA ASN A 183 8.68 -19.72 -7.19
C ASN A 183 9.83 -20.16 -6.29
N PHE A 184 9.53 -20.92 -5.25
CA PHE A 184 10.54 -21.59 -4.44
C PHE A 184 10.73 -23.03 -4.94
N SER A 185 11.97 -23.44 -5.12
CA SER A 185 12.37 -24.82 -5.37
C SER A 185 13.34 -25.25 -4.27
N PHE A 186 13.19 -26.48 -3.78
CA PHE A 186 14.03 -27.05 -2.73
C PHE A 186 14.80 -28.23 -3.32
N GLU A 187 16.06 -28.35 -2.93
CA GLU A 187 16.92 -29.49 -3.24
C GLU A 187 17.46 -30.05 -1.93
N ASP A 188 17.62 -31.38 -1.88
CA ASP A 188 18.24 -32.03 -0.72
C ASP A 188 19.72 -31.66 -0.67
N VAL A 189 20.22 -31.41 0.55
CA VAL A 189 21.62 -31.11 0.81
C VAL A 189 22.22 -32.30 1.55
N ASP A 190 23.20 -32.95 0.95
CA ASP A 190 24.03 -34.00 1.57
C ASP A 190 25.02 -33.43 2.61
#